data_AF-A0A8C6TED6-F1
#
_entry.id   AF-A0A8C6TED6-F1
#
_cell.length_a   1.000
_cell.length_b   1.000
_cell.length_c   1.000
_cell.angle_alpha   90.00
_cell.angle_beta   90.00
_cell.angle_gamma   90.00
#
_symmetry.space_group_name_H-M   'P 1'
#
loop_
_entity.id
_entity.type
_entity.pdbx_description
1 polymer ?
#
loop_
_entity_poly.entity_id
_entity_poly.type
_entity_poly.pdbx_seq_one_letter_code
_entity_poly.pdbx_strand_id
1 'polypeptide(L)'
;MCRYTAEVGPEDNSSEDAVWMGSETVSSSLKTKMPLSRRNYLKSLLLQIGQSLVEQEAQRLEREKQSYVDENCPSLSVPHSVQELQELCRKLHKEIDLVDEERYDLEIKVTKSDKEIDGLKIKLQELNGRFQKPVLRKVRMSADAMLAALLGSKHKVSMDLRGNLRQVKKATKEEEKHATDWRKNLEDKAGMDGRKRMFEMEA
;
A
#
# COMPACT_ATOMS: atom_id res chain seq x y z
N MET A 1 2.89 -11.16 -31.53
CA MET A 1 4.10 -12.01 -31.52
C MET A 1 5.28 -11.17 -31.97
N CYS A 2 5.92 -10.47 -31.03
CA CYS A 2 7.11 -9.66 -31.33
C CYS A 2 8.35 -10.52 -31.14
N ARG A 3 8.97 -10.91 -32.26
CA ARG A 3 10.27 -11.60 -32.30
C ARG A 3 11.36 -10.54 -32.23
N TYR A 4 12.15 -10.55 -31.16
CA TYR A 4 13.40 -9.78 -31.09
C TYR A 4 14.53 -10.67 -31.62
N THR A 5 15.14 -10.25 -32.72
CA THR A 5 16.34 -10.83 -33.33
C THR A 5 17.58 -10.39 -32.55
N ALA A 6 18.38 -11.35 -32.09
CA ALA A 6 19.68 -11.10 -31.47
C ALA A 6 20.76 -11.05 -32.56
N GLU A 7 21.46 -9.92 -32.66
CA GLU A 7 22.68 -9.79 -33.46
C GLU A 7 23.89 -10.17 -32.59
N VAL A 8 24.70 -11.09 -33.10
CA VAL A 8 25.95 -11.57 -32.51
C VAL A 8 27.10 -10.93 -33.28
N GLY A 9 27.99 -10.22 -32.57
CA GLY A 9 29.23 -9.64 -33.09
C GLY A 9 30.43 -10.00 -32.18
N PRO A 10 31.66 -9.93 -32.68
CA PRO A 10 32.60 -11.04 -32.60
C PRO A 10 33.62 -10.96 -31.45
N GLU A 11 34.22 -12.13 -31.24
CA GLU A 11 35.29 -12.48 -30.31
C GLU A 11 36.58 -11.69 -30.58
N ASP A 12 37.14 -11.07 -29.54
CA ASP A 12 38.56 -10.71 -29.48
C ASP A 12 39.19 -11.40 -28.26
N ASN A 13 40.01 -12.39 -28.58
CA ASN A 13 40.85 -13.15 -27.66
C ASN A 13 42.24 -12.50 -27.64
N SER A 14 42.63 -11.87 -26.53
CA SER A 14 44.02 -11.53 -26.24
C SER A 14 44.30 -11.75 -24.76
N SER A 15 44.83 -12.95 -24.51
CA SER A 15 45.82 -13.31 -23.49
C SER A 15 46.42 -12.12 -22.72
N GLU A 16 46.17 -12.06 -21.41
CA GLU A 16 47.21 -11.80 -20.40
C GLU A 16 46.87 -12.58 -19.12
N ASP A 17 47.81 -13.45 -18.76
CA ASP A 17 47.81 -14.32 -17.61
C ASP A 17 47.84 -13.54 -16.29
N ALA A 18 46.83 -13.74 -15.45
CA ALA A 18 46.93 -13.46 -14.03
C ALA A 18 46.42 -14.67 -13.24
N VAL A 19 47.34 -15.62 -13.05
CA VAL A 19 47.23 -16.70 -12.06
C VAL A 19 47.08 -16.07 -10.68
N TRP A 20 45.86 -16.04 -10.17
CA TRP A 20 45.57 -15.91 -8.74
C TRP A 20 45.14 -17.28 -8.21
N MET A 21 46.14 -18.11 -7.91
CA MET A 21 45.94 -19.22 -6.98
C MET A 21 45.80 -18.63 -5.58
N GLY A 22 44.55 -18.51 -5.11
CA GLY A 22 44.22 -17.91 -3.83
C GLY A 22 42.90 -18.45 -3.29
N SER A 23 42.97 -19.62 -2.67
CA SER A 23 42.01 -20.18 -1.70
C SER A 23 40.54 -20.28 -2.14
N GLU A 24 40.15 -21.50 -2.50
CA GLU A 24 38.78 -21.98 -2.38
C GLU A 24 38.36 -21.96 -0.90
N THR A 25 37.90 -20.82 -0.40
CA THR A 25 36.96 -20.83 0.72
C THR A 25 35.61 -21.21 0.16
N VAL A 26 35.28 -22.49 0.30
CA VAL A 26 33.90 -22.99 0.28
C VAL A 26 33.15 -22.30 1.43
N SER A 27 32.70 -21.06 1.21
CA SER A 27 31.71 -20.40 2.07
C SER A 27 30.32 -20.75 1.54
N SER A 28 30.03 -22.03 1.45
CA SER A 28 28.71 -22.58 1.14
C SER A 28 27.82 -22.55 2.39
N SER A 29 27.61 -21.37 2.98
CA SER A 29 26.50 -21.11 3.90
C SER A 29 26.47 -19.62 4.19
N LEU A 30 25.28 -19.04 4.34
CA LEU A 30 24.98 -17.60 4.48
C LEU A 30 24.73 -16.83 3.17
N LYS A 31 24.04 -17.43 2.18
CA LYS A 31 23.00 -16.65 1.48
C LYS A 31 21.92 -16.33 2.52
N THR A 32 22.13 -15.27 3.29
CA THR A 32 21.21 -14.82 4.33
C THR A 32 19.83 -14.63 3.69
N LYS A 33 18.85 -15.41 4.17
CA LYS A 33 17.45 -15.27 3.80
C LYS A 33 17.10 -13.78 3.87
N MET A 34 16.46 -13.26 2.82
CA MET A 34 16.10 -11.85 2.69
C MET A 34 15.65 -11.26 4.04
N PRO A 35 16.22 -10.12 4.48
CA PRO A 35 15.91 -9.56 5.79
C PRO A 35 14.42 -9.29 5.91
N LEU A 36 13.87 -9.53 7.10
CA LEU A 36 12.43 -9.44 7.37
C LEU A 36 11.86 -8.06 7.00
N SER A 37 12.63 -6.99 7.23
CA SER A 37 12.32 -5.62 6.85
C SER A 37 12.08 -5.48 5.34
N ARG A 38 13.00 -6.00 4.50
CA ARG A 38 12.84 -5.99 3.05
C ARG A 38 11.64 -6.82 2.61
N ARG A 39 11.43 -7.99 3.21
CA ARG A 39 10.28 -8.85 2.90
C ARG A 39 8.95 -8.16 3.21
N ASN A 40 8.84 -7.51 4.36
CA ASN A 40 7.63 -6.78 4.75
C ASN A 40 7.41 -5.55 3.86
N TYR A 41 8.47 -4.82 3.53
CA TYR A 41 8.40 -3.72 2.57
C TYR A 41 7.85 -4.18 1.21
N LEU A 42 8.35 -5.30 0.68
CA LEU A 42 7.85 -5.86 -0.58
C LEU A 42 6.41 -6.33 -0.47
N LYS A 43 5.99 -6.93 0.65
CA LYS A 43 4.58 -7.28 0.89
C LYS A 43 3.68 -6.05 0.90
N SER A 44 4.09 -4.98 1.59
CA SER A 44 3.35 -3.72 1.60
C SER A 44 3.25 -3.10 0.22
N LEU A 45 4.34 -3.10 -0.56
CA LEU A 45 4.33 -2.62 -1.94
C LEU A 45 3.40 -3.47 -2.83
N LEU A 46 3.45 -4.79 -2.69
CA LEU A 46 2.57 -5.71 -3.42
C LEU A 46 1.09 -5.47 -3.09
N LEU A 47 0.76 -5.25 -1.82
CA LEU A 47 -0.60 -4.91 -1.40
C LEU A 47 -1.04 -3.55 -1.93
N GLN A 48 -0.16 -2.54 -1.91
CA GLN A 48 -0.45 -1.22 -2.46
C GLN A 48 -0.72 -1.28 -3.97
N ILE A 49 0.11 -2.02 -4.72
CA ILE A 49 -0.12 -2.25 -6.15
C ILE A 49 -1.41 -3.04 -6.36
N GLY A 50 -1.64 -4.10 -5.58
CA GLY A 50 -2.86 -4.91 -5.65
C GLY A 50 -4.12 -4.07 -5.44
N GLN A 51 -4.11 -3.17 -4.46
CA GLN A 51 -5.20 -2.23 -4.24
C GLN A 51 -5.43 -1.34 -5.47
N SER A 52 -4.37 -0.75 -6.04
CA SER A 52 -4.51 0.09 -7.23
C SER A 52 -5.06 -0.67 -8.45
N LEU A 53 -4.69 -1.95 -8.61
CA LEU A 53 -5.21 -2.79 -9.68
C LEU A 53 -6.69 -3.14 -9.49
N VAL A 54 -7.11 -3.42 -8.26
CA VAL A 54 -8.52 -3.68 -7.93
C VAL A 54 -9.38 -2.43 -8.17
N GLU A 55 -8.88 -1.26 -7.79
CA GLU A 55 -9.56 0.02 -8.06
C GLU A 55 -9.65 0.31 -9.56
N GLN A 56 -8.58 0.06 -10.32
CA GLN A 56 -8.57 0.22 -11.77
C GLN A 56 -9.53 -0.76 -12.46
N GLU A 57 -9.59 -2.00 -12.00
CA GLU A 57 -10.52 -3.02 -12.51
C GLU A 57 -11.98 -2.64 -12.22
N ALA A 58 -12.29 -2.17 -11.01
CA ALA A 58 -13.62 -1.68 -10.67
C ALA A 58 -14.05 -0.52 -11.57
N GLN A 59 -13.16 0.44 -11.84
CA GLN A 59 -13.42 1.53 -12.78
C GLN A 59 -13.58 1.07 -14.23
N ARG A 60 -12.89 0.00 -14.64
CA ARG A 60 -13.05 -0.59 -15.96
C ARG A 60 -14.42 -1.26 -16.08
N LEU A 61 -14.80 -2.08 -15.09
CA LEU A 61 -16.09 -2.76 -15.04
C LEU A 61 -17.27 -1.78 -15.04
N GLU A 62 -17.20 -0.68 -14.29
CA GLU A 62 -18.29 0.32 -14.31
C GLU A 62 -18.41 1.01 -15.68
N ARG A 63 -17.28 1.29 -16.35
CA ARG A 63 -17.29 1.85 -17.71
C ARG A 63 -17.85 0.87 -18.74
N GLU A 64 -17.44 -0.40 -18.66
CA GLU A 64 -17.96 -1.45 -19.54
C GLU A 64 -19.46 -1.66 -19.33
N LYS A 65 -19.92 -1.64 -18.07
CA LYS A 65 -21.33 -1.68 -17.72
C LYS A 65 -22.09 -0.48 -18.28
N GLN A 66 -21.54 0.73 -18.15
CA GLN A 66 -22.17 1.93 -18.71
C GLN A 66 -22.27 1.85 -20.24
N SER A 67 -21.19 1.44 -20.93
CA SER A 67 -21.20 1.23 -22.38
C SER A 67 -22.26 0.21 -22.80
N TYR A 68 -22.35 -0.90 -22.08
CA TYR A 68 -23.35 -1.94 -22.33
C TYR A 68 -24.78 -1.43 -22.15
N VAL A 69 -25.03 -0.65 -21.08
CA VAL A 69 -26.35 -0.05 -20.84
C VAL A 69 -26.69 0.99 -21.91
N ASP A 70 -25.72 1.81 -22.32
CA ASP A 70 -25.94 2.84 -23.35
C ASP A 70 -26.24 2.21 -24.74
N GLU A 71 -25.61 1.07 -25.06
CA GLU A 71 -25.86 0.31 -26.29
C GLU A 71 -27.20 -0.44 -26.26
N ASN A 72 -27.54 -1.09 -25.15
CA ASN A 72 -28.71 -1.96 -25.06
C ASN A 72 -29.99 -1.21 -24.64
N CYS A 73 -29.85 -0.11 -23.91
CA CYS A 73 -30.95 0.70 -23.40
C CYS A 73 -30.62 2.19 -23.57
N PRO A 74 -30.60 2.69 -24.82
CA PRO A 74 -30.35 4.09 -25.08
C PRO A 74 -31.46 4.96 -24.49
N SER A 75 -31.15 6.25 -24.28
CA SER A 75 -32.12 7.21 -23.74
C SER A 75 -33.40 7.23 -24.59
N LEU A 76 -34.54 7.05 -23.92
CA LEU A 76 -35.84 6.95 -24.57
C LEU A 76 -36.18 8.23 -25.34
N SER A 77 -36.35 8.10 -26.66
CA SER A 77 -36.92 9.15 -27.49
C SER A 77 -38.42 8.92 -27.65
N VAL A 78 -39.23 9.82 -27.11
CA VAL A 78 -40.70 9.71 -27.17
C VAL A 78 -41.20 10.26 -28.51
N PRO A 79 -41.89 9.45 -29.34
CA PRO A 79 -42.47 9.91 -30.59
C PRO A 79 -43.60 10.92 -30.36
N HIS A 80 -43.83 11.80 -31.33
CA HIS A 80 -44.88 12.83 -31.23
C HIS A 80 -46.24 12.35 -31.75
N SER A 81 -46.28 11.26 -32.53
CA SER A 81 -47.50 10.66 -33.05
C SER A 81 -48.08 9.63 -32.08
N VAL A 82 -49.41 9.64 -31.92
CA VAL A 82 -50.14 8.68 -31.06
C VAL A 82 -49.94 7.24 -31.53
N GLN A 83 -49.88 7.00 -32.84
CA GLN A 83 -49.72 5.66 -33.39
C GLN A 83 -48.32 5.10 -33.11
N GLU A 84 -47.28 5.90 -33.35
CA GLU A 84 -45.89 5.53 -33.08
C GLU A 84 -45.67 5.28 -31.58
N LEU A 85 -46.29 6.08 -30.73
CA LEU A 85 -46.24 5.90 -29.28
C LEU A 85 -46.88 4.57 -28.84
N GLN A 86 -48.05 4.23 -29.38
CA GLN A 86 -48.70 2.95 -29.09
C GLN A 86 -47.87 1.75 -29.54
N GLU A 87 -47.22 1.84 -30.70
CA GLU A 87 -46.32 0.81 -31.20
C GLU A 87 -45.06 0.67 -30.32
N LEU A 88 -44.47 1.77 -29.89
CA LEU A 88 -43.34 1.79 -28.96
C LEU A 88 -43.70 1.13 -27.63
N CYS A 89 -44.84 1.48 -27.03
CA CYS A 89 -45.30 0.87 -25.77
C CYS A 89 -45.49 -0.66 -25.91
N ARG A 90 -46.05 -1.13 -27.04
CA ARG A 90 -46.20 -2.57 -27.30
C ARG A 90 -44.85 -3.27 -27.46
N LYS A 91 -43.87 -2.63 -28.12
CA LYS A 91 -42.50 -3.16 -28.27
C LYS A 91 -41.80 -3.28 -26.93
N LEU A 92 -41.77 -2.20 -26.14
CA LEU A 92 -41.14 -2.18 -24.83
C LEU A 92 -41.75 -3.20 -23.88
N HIS A 93 -43.08 -3.35 -23.87
CA HIS A 93 -43.72 -4.37 -23.03
C HIS A 93 -43.26 -5.78 -23.38
N LYS A 94 -43.17 -6.11 -24.68
CA LYS A 94 -42.69 -7.42 -25.11
C LYS A 94 -41.21 -7.63 -24.78
N GLU A 95 -40.38 -6.59 -24.92
CA GLU A 95 -38.97 -6.65 -24.55
C GLU A 95 -38.76 -6.82 -23.05
N ILE A 96 -39.57 -6.18 -22.21
CA ILE A 96 -39.55 -6.38 -20.75
C ILE A 96 -39.78 -7.85 -20.41
N ASP A 97 -40.81 -8.48 -20.98
CA ASP A 97 -41.13 -9.89 -20.72
C ASP A 97 -39.95 -10.81 -21.06
N LEU A 98 -39.27 -10.56 -22.18
CA LEU A 98 -38.09 -11.34 -22.60
C LEU A 98 -36.87 -11.10 -21.70
N VAL A 99 -36.58 -9.84 -21.37
CA VAL A 99 -35.43 -9.48 -20.52
C VAL A 99 -35.61 -10.02 -19.11
N ASP A 100 -36.84 -10.04 -18.59
CA ASP A 100 -37.12 -10.60 -17.27
C ASP A 100 -36.95 -12.13 -17.23
N GLU A 101 -37.31 -12.84 -18.31
CA GLU A 101 -37.02 -14.27 -18.46
C GLU A 101 -35.51 -14.52 -18.45
N GLU A 102 -34.74 -13.78 -19.25
CA GLU A 102 -33.28 -13.88 -19.27
C GLU A 102 -32.65 -13.56 -17.91
N ARG A 103 -33.14 -12.52 -17.23
CA ARG A 103 -32.71 -12.14 -15.88
C ARG A 103 -32.95 -13.28 -14.89
N TYR A 104 -34.13 -13.90 -14.95
CA TYR A 104 -34.49 -15.02 -14.08
C TYR A 104 -33.57 -16.24 -14.30
N ASP A 105 -33.29 -16.59 -15.55
CA ASP A 105 -32.37 -17.67 -15.90
C ASP A 105 -30.94 -17.41 -15.40
N LEU A 106 -30.45 -16.18 -15.54
CA LEU A 106 -29.16 -15.78 -15.03
C LEU A 106 -29.11 -15.83 -13.50
N GLU A 107 -30.15 -15.35 -12.81
CA GLU A 107 -30.26 -15.39 -11.36
C GLU A 107 -30.22 -16.83 -10.82
N ILE A 108 -30.91 -17.76 -11.48
CA ILE A 108 -30.85 -19.18 -11.14
C ILE A 108 -29.43 -19.73 -11.30
N LYS A 109 -28.74 -19.40 -12.39
CA LYS A 109 -27.36 -19.86 -12.64
C LYS A 109 -26.42 -19.36 -11.56
N VAL A 110 -26.47 -18.07 -11.22
CA VAL A 110 -25.68 -17.47 -10.13
C VAL A 110 -25.99 -18.16 -8.80
N THR A 111 -27.26 -18.33 -8.48
CA THR A 111 -27.70 -19.00 -7.23
C THR A 111 -27.18 -20.44 -7.13
N LYS A 112 -27.15 -21.19 -8.23
CA LYS A 112 -26.57 -22.54 -8.27
C LYS A 112 -25.07 -22.50 -8.00
N SER A 113 -24.34 -21.61 -8.67
CA SER A 113 -22.90 -21.42 -8.45
C SER A 113 -22.59 -20.99 -7.02
N ASP A 114 -23.37 -20.09 -6.42
CA ASP A 114 -23.18 -19.67 -5.03
C ASP A 114 -23.38 -20.83 -4.05
N LYS A 115 -24.42 -21.65 -4.26
CA LYS A 115 -24.66 -22.86 -3.46
C LYS A 115 -23.50 -23.86 -3.56
N GLU A 116 -22.94 -24.04 -4.76
CA GLU A 116 -21.77 -24.89 -4.98
C GLU A 116 -20.53 -24.33 -4.26
N ILE A 117 -20.29 -23.03 -4.39
CA ILE A 117 -19.18 -22.33 -3.71
C ILE A 117 -19.32 -22.49 -2.19
N ASP A 118 -20.51 -22.29 -1.64
CA ASP A 118 -20.73 -22.41 -0.19
C ASP A 118 -20.59 -23.86 0.28
N GLY A 119 -21.07 -24.83 -0.50
CA GLY A 119 -20.81 -26.24 -0.25
C GLY A 119 -19.31 -26.57 -0.24
N LEU A 120 -18.54 -26.00 -1.17
CA LEU A 120 -17.08 -26.16 -1.23
C LEU A 120 -16.37 -25.45 -0.06
N LYS A 121 -16.82 -24.26 0.34
CA LYS A 121 -16.30 -23.55 1.52
C LYS A 121 -16.49 -24.37 2.79
N ILE A 122 -17.66 -25.00 2.96
CA ILE A 122 -17.93 -25.87 4.12
C ILE A 122 -16.99 -27.08 4.11
N LYS A 123 -16.85 -27.78 2.97
CA LYS A 123 -15.92 -28.90 2.83
C LYS A 123 -14.47 -28.47 3.13
N LEU A 124 -14.05 -27.31 2.64
CA LEU A 124 -12.73 -26.75 2.93
C LEU A 124 -12.54 -26.52 4.44
N GLN A 125 -13.56 -25.99 5.14
CA GLN A 125 -13.51 -25.80 6.58
C GLN A 125 -13.46 -27.13 7.35
N GLU A 126 -14.20 -28.15 6.90
CA GLU A 126 -14.16 -29.49 7.48
C GLU A 126 -12.77 -30.12 7.32
N LEU A 127 -12.17 -30.03 6.13
CA LEU A 127 -10.82 -30.53 5.84
C LEU A 127 -9.73 -29.78 6.61
N ASN A 128 -9.84 -28.45 6.73
CA ASN A 128 -8.90 -27.62 7.49
C ASN A 128 -9.06 -27.76 9.02
N GLY A 129 -10.01 -28.60 9.46
CA GLY A 129 -10.36 -28.79 10.86
C GLY A 129 -11.26 -27.66 11.35
N ARG A 130 -12.55 -27.97 11.53
CA ARG A 130 -13.62 -27.08 12.06
C ARG A 130 -13.24 -26.37 13.37
N PHE A 131 -12.21 -26.88 14.06
CA PHE A 131 -11.65 -26.39 15.31
C PHE A 131 -10.11 -26.30 15.20
N GLN A 132 -9.56 -25.28 14.55
CA GLN A 132 -8.36 -24.70 15.14
C GLN A 132 -8.80 -24.11 16.48
N LYS A 133 -8.67 -24.88 17.57
CA LYS A 133 -8.90 -24.36 18.93
C LYS A 133 -8.09 -23.06 19.01
N PRO A 134 -8.72 -21.88 19.14
CA PRO A 134 -7.97 -20.63 19.25
C PRO A 134 -7.01 -20.85 20.40
N VAL A 135 -5.70 -20.83 20.12
CA VAL A 135 -4.70 -21.03 21.18
C VAL A 135 -5.05 -20.02 22.24
N LEU A 136 -5.35 -20.48 23.46
CA LEU A 136 -5.73 -19.62 24.57
C LEU A 136 -4.53 -18.72 24.88
N ARG A 137 -4.44 -17.60 24.18
CA ARG A 137 -3.46 -16.56 24.47
C ARG A 137 -3.96 -15.87 25.72
N LYS A 138 -3.08 -15.72 26.71
CA LYS A 138 -3.37 -14.91 27.90
C LYS A 138 -3.44 -13.45 27.48
N VAL A 139 -4.59 -13.05 26.95
CA VAL A 139 -4.88 -11.66 26.59
C VAL A 139 -5.17 -10.93 27.90
N ARG A 140 -4.17 -10.19 28.39
CA ARG A 140 -4.42 -9.17 29.40
C ARG A 140 -5.21 -8.05 28.73
N MET A 141 -6.09 -7.38 29.49
CA MET A 141 -6.81 -6.21 28.98
C MET A 141 -5.82 -5.27 28.28
N SER A 142 -6.14 -4.83 27.06
CA SER A 142 -5.29 -3.88 26.35
C SER A 142 -5.22 -2.58 27.17
N ALA A 143 -4.10 -1.86 27.08
CA ALA A 143 -3.96 -0.57 27.76
C ALA A 143 -5.13 0.36 27.42
N ASP A 144 -5.57 0.37 26.16
CA ASP A 144 -6.74 1.16 25.71
C ASP A 144 -8.05 0.72 26.35
N ALA A 145 -8.29 -0.57 26.55
CA ALA A 145 -9.50 -1.05 27.21
C ALA A 145 -9.52 -0.68 28.70
N MET A 146 -8.37 -0.77 29.38
CA MET A 146 -8.25 -0.33 30.77
C MET A 146 -8.38 1.20 30.89
N LEU A 147 -7.77 1.96 29.99
CA LEU A 147 -7.82 3.43 30.02
C LEU A 147 -9.21 3.95 29.66
N ALA A 148 -9.91 3.37 28.69
CA ALA A 148 -11.28 3.73 28.36
C ALA A 148 -12.25 3.43 29.51
N ALA A 149 -12.05 2.31 30.22
CA ALA A 149 -12.88 1.94 31.37
C ALA A 149 -12.63 2.83 32.60
N LEU A 150 -11.37 3.25 32.84
CA LEU A 150 -11.00 4.07 33.99
C LEU A 150 -11.22 5.58 33.77
N LEU A 151 -11.06 6.07 32.54
CA LEU A 151 -11.03 7.50 32.22
C LEU A 151 -12.17 7.94 31.27
N GLY A 152 -13.02 7.01 30.83
CA GLY A 152 -14.19 7.28 30.00
C GLY A 152 -13.86 8.01 28.69
N SER A 153 -14.76 8.87 28.23
CA SER A 153 -14.64 9.61 26.96
C SER A 153 -13.52 10.66 26.92
N LYS A 154 -12.86 10.94 28.04
CA LYS A 154 -11.88 12.03 28.14
C LYS A 154 -10.53 11.70 27.50
N HIS A 155 -10.22 10.41 27.31
CA HIS A 155 -9.00 9.93 26.66
C HIS A 155 -9.34 9.02 25.47
N LYS A 156 -9.97 9.58 24.43
CA LYS A 156 -10.02 8.94 23.10
C LYS A 156 -8.77 9.34 22.31
N VAL A 157 -7.60 8.95 22.83
CA VAL A 157 -6.35 9.01 22.06
C VAL A 157 -6.35 7.74 21.23
N SER A 158 -6.58 7.83 19.92
CA SER A 158 -6.27 6.71 19.04
C SER A 158 -4.78 6.43 19.22
N MET A 159 -4.43 5.29 19.83
CA MET A 159 -3.06 4.75 19.80
C MET A 159 -2.66 4.29 18.38
N ASP A 160 -3.23 4.88 17.34
CA ASP A 160 -2.60 4.92 16.04
C ASP A 160 -1.23 5.58 16.25
N LEU A 161 -0.17 4.82 16.00
CA LEU A 161 1.22 5.30 16.05
C LEU A 161 1.45 6.62 15.29
N ARG A 162 0.52 6.99 14.40
CA ARG A 162 0.48 8.23 13.64
C ARG A 162 0.01 9.45 14.42
N GLY A 163 -0.87 9.30 15.41
CA GLY A 163 -1.52 10.43 16.09
C GLY A 163 -0.62 11.16 17.10
N ASN A 164 0.43 10.50 17.62
CA ASN A 164 1.28 11.02 18.69
C ASN A 164 2.64 11.58 18.21
N LEU A 165 2.88 11.62 16.89
CA LEU A 165 4.07 12.25 16.31
C LEU A 165 3.75 13.70 15.93
N ARG A 166 4.51 14.66 16.48
CA ARG A 166 4.37 16.08 16.10
C ARG A 166 4.64 16.23 14.60
N GLN A 167 3.63 16.69 13.86
CA GLN A 167 3.76 17.06 12.47
C GLN A 167 4.64 18.31 12.40
N VAL A 168 5.93 18.16 12.07
CA VAL A 168 6.80 19.31 11.80
C VAL A 168 6.29 19.93 10.50
N LYS A 169 5.50 21.01 10.62
CA LYS A 169 5.17 21.87 9.49
C LYS A 169 6.50 22.40 8.94
N LYS A 170 6.93 21.91 7.78
CA LYS A 170 7.99 22.55 7.00
C LYS A 170 7.42 23.86 6.45
N ALA A 171 7.28 24.85 7.32
CA ALA A 171 6.94 26.20 6.96
C ALA A 171 8.24 26.90 6.56
N THR A 172 8.44 27.08 5.26
CA THR A 172 9.17 28.24 4.74
C THR A 172 8.50 29.50 5.30
N LYS A 173 9.11 30.13 6.30
CA LYS A 173 8.75 31.48 6.74
C LYS A 173 9.98 32.15 7.38
N GLU A 174 10.69 32.89 6.54
CA GLU A 174 11.08 34.29 6.72
C GLU A 174 11.32 34.81 8.15
N GLU A 175 12.57 35.25 8.39
CA GLU A 175 13.12 36.29 9.30
C GLU A 175 12.35 36.65 10.60
N GLU A 176 12.94 36.75 11.79
CA GLU A 176 14.03 37.66 12.19
C GLU A 176 14.63 37.30 13.58
N LYS A 177 15.96 37.47 13.68
CA LYS A 177 16.77 38.06 14.79
C LYS A 177 16.77 37.41 16.19
N HIS A 178 17.92 36.77 16.51
CA HIS A 178 18.99 37.30 17.40
C HIS A 178 19.72 36.16 18.13
N ALA A 179 20.68 35.53 17.45
CA ALA A 179 21.71 34.72 18.10
C ALA A 179 23.06 35.31 17.71
N THR A 180 23.55 36.18 18.58
CA THR A 180 24.82 36.89 18.46
C THR A 180 25.97 35.91 18.31
N ASP A 181 26.82 36.13 17.31
CA ASP A 181 27.96 35.30 16.92
C ASP A 181 28.90 35.00 18.10
N TRP A 182 29.11 33.71 18.39
CA TRP A 182 29.95 33.26 19.51
C TRP A 182 31.44 33.60 19.36
N ARG A 183 31.85 34.08 18.18
CA ARG A 183 33.25 34.50 17.91
C ARG A 183 33.68 35.75 18.69
N LYS A 184 32.76 36.67 19.02
CA LYS A 184 33.12 37.93 19.73
C LYS A 184 33.57 37.75 21.18
N ASN A 185 33.11 36.71 21.88
CA ASN A 185 33.48 36.48 23.29
C ASN A 185 34.92 35.97 23.48
N LEU A 186 35.59 35.52 22.41
CA LEU A 186 36.94 34.96 22.50
C LEU A 186 38.03 36.04 22.40
N GLU A 187 37.79 37.11 21.64
CA GLU A 187 38.76 38.18 21.39
C GLU A 187 38.94 39.11 22.60
N ASP A 188 37.89 39.32 23.41
CA ASP A 188 37.95 40.16 24.62
C ASP A 188 38.80 39.54 25.75
N LYS A 189 39.20 38.26 25.65
CA LYS A 189 40.05 37.57 26.64
C LYS A 189 41.51 37.39 26.21
N ALA A 190 41.88 37.83 25.01
CA ALA A 190 43.25 37.69 24.49
C ALA A 190 44.17 38.90 24.79
N GLY A 191 43.73 39.85 25.63
CA GLY A 191 44.37 41.16 25.79
C GLY A 191 44.96 41.50 27.17
N MET A 192 45.35 40.52 28.01
CA MET A 192 46.15 40.81 29.22
C MET A 192 47.62 40.45 28.99
N ASP A 193 48.27 41.24 28.15
CA ASP A 193 49.72 41.38 28.08
C ASP A 193 50.20 42.33 29.20
N GLY A 194 51.18 41.92 30.02
CA GLY A 194 51.90 42.82 30.92
C GLY A 194 51.95 42.51 32.44
N ARG A 195 52.87 41.60 32.81
CA ARG A 195 53.80 41.61 33.98
C ARG A 195 53.27 41.90 35.41
N LYS A 196 53.33 40.88 36.30
CA LYS A 196 53.68 40.99 37.75
C LYS A 196 54.14 39.62 38.28
N ARG A 197 55.45 39.36 38.26
CA ARG A 197 56.40 39.31 39.41
C ARG A 197 56.01 38.30 40.51
N MET A 198 56.74 37.18 40.56
CA MET A 198 57.31 36.60 41.79
C MET A 198 58.65 35.95 41.42
N PHE A 199 59.74 36.35 42.10
CA PHE A 199 61.02 35.62 42.14
C PHE A 199 61.50 35.65 43.60
N GLU A 200 61.65 34.46 44.18
CA GLU A 200 62.56 34.06 45.27
C GLU A 200 63.30 32.82 44.69
N MET A 201 64.57 32.49 44.91
CA MET A 201 65.57 32.79 45.94
C MET A 201 66.96 32.38 45.37
N GLU A 202 68.05 32.87 45.98
CA GLU A 202 69.41 32.29 46.10
C GLU A 202 70.58 33.22 45.67
N ALA A 203 71.03 34.02 46.65
CA ALA A 203 72.43 34.27 47.08
C ALA A 203 72.41 35.27 48.25
#